data_AF-A0A2K9CCK4-F1
#
_entry.id   AF-A0A2K9CCK4-F1
#
_cell.length_a   1.000
_cell.length_b   1.000
_cell.length_c   1.000
_cell.angle_alpha   90.00
_cell.angle_beta   90.00
_cell.angle_gamma   90.00
#
_symmetry.space_group_name_H-M   'P 1'
#
loop_
_entity.id
_entity.type
_entity.pdbx_description
1 polymer ?
#
loop_
_entity_poly.entity_id
_entity_poly.type
_entity_poly.pdbx_seq_one_letter_code
_entity_poly.pdbx_strand_id
1 'polypeptide(L)'
;MSLSLRDQLLKAGLVNQKQVQQTNKAEKKQKRLEQKGQVEVDDTQQRLAKEAMAEKAKRDQELNRQQQEKAEQKARAAQVKQLIEATRLPKLTTEDYYNFVDDKKVKRIAVNALMRSKLSNGSLAVVALGGGYEVIPREAAVKIQERDPGRILLLNTHVEEADEDDPYAAYKIPDDLMW
;
A
#
# COMPACT_ATOMS: atom_id res chain seq x y z
N MET A 1 -30.80 1.26 -19.05
CA MET A 1 -32.12 0.90 -18.48
C MET A 1 -32.00 -0.49 -17.86
N SER A 2 -31.72 -0.60 -16.57
CA SER A 2 -31.65 -1.90 -15.87
C SER A 2 -33.07 -2.47 -15.73
N LEU A 3 -33.34 -3.63 -16.34
CA LEU A 3 -34.62 -4.33 -16.14
C LEU A 3 -34.77 -4.64 -14.65
N SER A 4 -35.92 -4.28 -14.06
CA SER A 4 -36.19 -4.58 -12.66
C SER A 4 -36.18 -6.09 -12.44
N LEU A 5 -35.79 -6.53 -11.25
CA LEU A 5 -35.80 -7.96 -10.87
C LEU A 5 -37.16 -8.62 -11.13
N ARG A 6 -38.26 -7.85 -11.05
CA ARG A 6 -39.62 -8.30 -11.38
C ARG A 6 -39.81 -8.57 -12.88
N ASP A 7 -39.31 -7.69 -13.73
CA ASP A 7 -39.36 -7.88 -15.19
C ASP A 7 -38.49 -9.05 -15.64
N GLN A 8 -37.38 -9.29 -14.92
CA GLN A 8 -36.53 -10.47 -15.13
C GLN A 8 -37.27 -11.77 -14.78
N LEU A 9 -38.03 -11.79 -13.69
CA LEU A 9 -38.80 -12.97 -13.26
C LEU A 9 -40.01 -13.26 -14.16
N LEU A 10 -40.70 -12.22 -14.65
CA LEU A 10 -41.85 -12.36 -15.57
C LEU A 10 -41.38 -12.80 -16.97
N LYS A 11 -40.24 -12.28 -17.43
CA LYS A 11 -39.59 -12.68 -18.68
C LYS A 11 -39.01 -14.09 -18.61
N ALA A 12 -38.58 -14.55 -17.44
CA ALA A 12 -38.12 -15.92 -17.19
C ALA A 12 -39.27 -16.95 -17.07
N GLY A 13 -40.54 -16.54 -17.20
CA GLY A 13 -41.70 -17.45 -17.20
C GLY A 13 -42.03 -18.08 -15.83
N LEU A 14 -41.33 -17.66 -14.77
CA LEU A 14 -41.51 -18.16 -13.40
C LEU A 14 -42.76 -17.60 -12.71
N VAL A 15 -43.37 -16.54 -13.26
CA VAL A 15 -44.52 -15.84 -12.66
C VAL A 15 -45.52 -15.43 -13.73
N ASN A 16 -46.80 -15.68 -13.49
CA ASN A 16 -47.87 -15.33 -14.44
C ASN A 16 -48.26 -13.84 -14.28
N GLN A 17 -48.56 -13.16 -15.39
CA GLN A 17 -49.00 -11.76 -15.41
C GLN A 17 -50.21 -11.50 -14.48
N LYS A 18 -51.09 -12.49 -14.31
CA LYS A 18 -52.20 -12.43 -13.35
C LYS A 18 -51.73 -12.34 -11.88
N GLN A 19 -50.70 -13.09 -11.49
CA GLN A 19 -50.14 -13.03 -10.14
C GLN A 19 -49.45 -11.70 -9.89
N VAL A 20 -48.75 -11.16 -10.90
CA VAL A 20 -48.12 -9.83 -10.81
C VAL A 20 -49.15 -8.72 -10.66
N GLN A 21 -50.31 -8.81 -11.32
CA GLN A 21 -51.38 -7.83 -11.12
C GLN A 21 -52.08 -7.97 -9.76
N GLN A 22 -52.24 -9.20 -9.25
CA GLN A 22 -52.81 -9.44 -7.92
C GLN A 22 -51.91 -8.89 -6.81
N THR A 23 -50.60 -9.12 -6.88
CA THR A 23 -49.64 -8.56 -5.91
C THR A 23 -49.61 -7.03 -5.97
N ASN A 24 -49.62 -6.43 -7.16
CA ASN A 24 -49.72 -4.98 -7.32
C ASN A 24 -51.02 -4.39 -6.73
N LYS A 25 -52.16 -5.06 -6.90
CA LYS A 25 -53.43 -4.63 -6.29
C LYS A 25 -53.40 -4.77 -4.77
N ALA A 26 -52.80 -5.82 -4.24
CA ALA A 26 -52.61 -6.04 -2.81
C ALA A 26 -51.69 -4.97 -2.20
N GLU A 27 -50.54 -4.68 -2.82
CA GLU A 27 -49.61 -3.62 -2.39
C GLU A 27 -50.28 -2.24 -2.42
N LYS A 28 -51.05 -1.91 -3.46
CA LYS A 28 -51.81 -0.65 -3.52
C LYS A 28 -52.88 -0.56 -2.45
N LYS A 29 -53.55 -1.67 -2.11
CA LYS A 29 -54.56 -1.72 -1.04
C LYS A 29 -53.91 -1.54 0.33
N GLN A 30 -52.77 -2.18 0.59
CA GLN A 30 -51.96 -1.97 1.82
C GLN A 30 -51.52 -0.52 1.95
N LYS A 31 -50.92 0.08 0.92
CA LYS A 31 -50.51 1.50 0.95
C LYS A 31 -51.67 2.46 1.23
N ARG A 32 -52.87 2.16 0.74
CA ARG A 32 -54.07 2.99 0.98
C ARG A 32 -54.62 2.83 2.40
N LEU A 33 -54.38 1.68 3.05
CA LEU A 33 -54.74 1.41 4.44
C LEU A 33 -53.71 2.04 5.40
N GLU A 34 -52.43 1.99 5.05
CA GLU A 34 -51.33 2.67 5.75
C GLU A 34 -51.52 4.19 5.75
N GLN A 35 -51.83 4.81 4.60
CA GLN A 35 -52.11 6.26 4.51
C GLN A 35 -53.35 6.71 5.27
N LYS A 36 -54.31 5.79 5.54
CA LYS A 36 -55.51 6.07 6.32
C LYS A 36 -55.31 5.86 7.83
N GLY A 37 -54.10 5.53 8.27
CA GLY A 37 -53.78 5.34 9.70
C GLY A 37 -54.46 4.13 10.35
N GLN A 38 -55.00 3.20 9.56
CA GLN A 38 -55.66 1.98 10.06
C GLN A 38 -54.71 0.81 10.27
N VAL A 39 -53.43 0.96 9.90
CA VAL A 39 -52.37 -0.02 10.10
C VAL A 39 -51.19 0.72 10.70
N GLU A 40 -50.77 0.33 11.89
CA GLU A 40 -49.55 0.80 12.52
C GLU A 40 -48.39 0.34 11.64
N VAL A 41 -47.73 1.29 10.97
CA VAL A 41 -46.55 1.01 10.18
C VAL A 41 -45.55 0.39 11.14
N ASP A 42 -45.14 -0.84 10.87
CA ASP A 42 -44.29 -1.63 11.76
C ASP A 42 -42.93 -0.95 11.93
N ASP A 43 -42.88 -0.02 12.89
CA ASP A 43 -41.73 0.84 13.20
C ASP A 43 -40.53 -0.03 13.63
N THR A 44 -40.80 -1.26 14.06
CA THR A 44 -39.80 -2.28 14.34
C THR A 44 -39.08 -2.74 13.07
N GLN A 45 -39.77 -2.96 11.95
CA GLN A 45 -39.14 -3.34 10.67
C GLN A 45 -38.30 -2.21 10.09
N GLN A 46 -38.76 -0.96 10.19
CA GLN A 46 -37.98 0.19 9.74
C GLN A 46 -36.74 0.40 10.61
N ARG A 47 -36.86 0.23 11.93
CA ARG A 47 -35.73 0.30 12.86
C ARG A 47 -34.72 -0.81 12.61
N LEU A 48 -35.16 -2.07 12.47
CA LEU A 48 -34.31 -3.21 12.14
C LEU A 48 -33.62 -3.04 10.78
N ALA A 49 -34.31 -2.49 9.77
CA ALA A 49 -33.71 -2.19 8.48
C ALA A 49 -32.63 -1.09 8.58
N LYS A 50 -32.87 -0.04 9.37
CA LYS A 50 -31.87 1.02 9.64
C LYS A 50 -30.67 0.49 10.41
N GLU A 51 -30.89 -0.35 11.42
CA GLU A 51 -29.83 -1.00 12.20
C GLU A 51 -28.98 -1.92 11.31
N ALA A 52 -29.62 -2.75 10.48
CA ALA A 52 -28.92 -3.61 9.53
C ALA A 52 -28.13 -2.83 8.45
N MET A 53 -28.67 -1.70 7.97
CA MET A 53 -27.94 -0.82 7.05
C MET A 53 -26.74 -0.15 7.75
N ALA A 54 -26.90 0.29 8.99
CA ALA A 54 -25.82 0.90 9.76
C ALA A 54 -24.70 -0.11 10.07
N GLU A 55 -25.06 -1.36 10.40
CA GLU A 55 -24.08 -2.43 10.63
C GLU A 55 -23.32 -2.81 9.35
N LYS A 56 -24.03 -2.92 8.21
CA LYS A 56 -23.39 -3.09 6.89
C LYS A 56 -22.46 -1.94 6.55
N ALA A 57 -22.89 -0.69 6.76
CA ALA A 57 -22.05 0.47 6.49
C ALA A 57 -20.76 0.47 7.32
N LYS A 58 -20.84 0.10 8.61
CA LYS A 58 -19.66 -0.05 9.48
C LYS A 58 -18.71 -1.15 8.98
N ARG A 59 -19.26 -2.30 8.58
CA ARG A 59 -18.48 -3.42 8.05
C ARG A 59 -17.82 -3.07 6.72
N ASP A 60 -18.52 -2.39 5.84
CA ASP A 60 -18.02 -1.95 4.53
C ASP A 60 -16.93 -0.87 4.69
N GLN A 61 -17.08 0.04 5.65
CA GLN A 61 -16.04 1.02 6.00
C GLN A 61 -14.76 0.34 6.48
N GLU A 62 -14.86 -0.64 7.37
CA GLU A 62 -13.71 -1.39 7.87
C GLU A 62 -13.03 -2.19 6.74
N LEU A 63 -13.81 -2.86 5.90
CA LEU A 63 -13.27 -3.58 4.73
C LEU A 63 -12.59 -2.63 3.73
N ASN A 64 -13.15 -1.44 3.49
CA ASN A 64 -12.54 -0.44 2.62
C ASN A 64 -11.25 0.12 3.21
N ARG A 65 -11.22 0.36 4.52
CA ARG A 65 -10.00 0.80 5.22
C ARG A 65 -8.88 -0.22 5.07
N GLN A 66 -9.17 -1.50 5.30
CA GLN A 66 -8.17 -2.57 5.13
C GLN A 66 -7.69 -2.70 3.67
N GLN A 67 -8.58 -2.47 2.70
CA GLN A 67 -8.20 -2.45 1.28
C GLN A 67 -7.32 -1.25 0.94
N GLN A 68 -7.64 -0.07 1.46
CA GLN A 68 -6.85 1.15 1.29
C GLN A 68 -5.44 0.98 1.88
N GLU A 69 -5.33 0.50 3.12
CA GLU A 69 -4.05 0.25 3.78
C GLU A 69 -3.17 -0.74 2.97
N LYS A 70 -3.77 -1.83 2.45
CA LYS A 70 -3.06 -2.77 1.57
C LYS A 70 -2.63 -2.14 0.25
N ALA A 71 -3.49 -1.31 -0.35
CA ALA A 71 -3.17 -0.61 -1.59
C ALA A 71 -2.03 0.39 -1.40
N GLU A 72 -2.04 1.14 -0.30
CA GLU A 72 -0.98 2.09 0.06
C GLU A 72 0.35 1.39 0.32
N GLN A 73 0.36 0.30 1.08
CA GLN A 73 1.56 -0.51 1.30
C GLN A 73 2.14 -1.04 -0.03
N LYS A 74 1.26 -1.52 -0.92
CA LYS A 74 1.67 -2.00 -2.25
C LYS A 74 2.22 -0.87 -3.11
N ALA A 75 1.58 0.31 -3.09
CA ALA A 75 2.03 1.48 -3.83
C ALA A 75 3.41 1.94 -3.34
N ARG A 76 3.63 1.98 -2.03
CA ARG A 76 4.93 2.31 -1.42
C ARG A 76 6.01 1.31 -1.84
N ALA A 77 5.73 0.02 -1.75
CA ALA A 77 6.67 -1.03 -2.16
C ALA A 77 7.01 -0.93 -3.65
N ALA A 78 6.03 -0.62 -4.51
CA ALA A 78 6.25 -0.40 -5.93
C ALA A 78 7.12 0.84 -6.20
N GLN A 79 6.90 1.94 -5.47
CA GLN A 79 7.71 3.15 -5.58
C GLN A 79 9.18 2.88 -5.20
N VAL A 80 9.40 2.16 -4.10
CA VAL A 80 10.76 1.76 -3.68
C VAL A 80 11.42 0.88 -4.73
N LYS A 81 10.69 -0.11 -5.27
CA LYS A 81 11.19 -0.95 -6.37
C LYS A 81 11.63 -0.12 -7.57
N GLN A 82 10.79 0.82 -8.02
CA GLN A 82 11.10 1.68 -9.16
C GLN A 82 12.33 2.55 -8.89
N LEU A 83 12.47 3.09 -7.68
CA LEU A 83 13.63 3.89 -7.28
C LEU A 83 14.93 3.06 -7.32
N ILE A 84 14.89 1.82 -6.83
CA ILE A 84 16.05 0.90 -6.90
C ILE A 84 16.37 0.60 -8.37
N GLU A 85 15.39 0.24 -9.18
CA GLU A 85 15.61 -0.12 -10.59
C GLU A 85 16.16 1.03 -11.42
N ALA A 86 15.78 2.27 -11.12
CA ALA A 86 16.24 3.46 -11.80
C ALA A 86 17.66 3.89 -11.39
N THR A 87 18.08 3.58 -10.15
CA THR A 87 19.35 4.09 -9.57
C THR A 87 20.41 3.00 -9.35
N ARG A 88 20.06 1.73 -9.55
CA ARG A 88 21.02 0.62 -9.41
C ARG A 88 22.21 0.74 -10.36
N LEU A 89 23.36 0.38 -9.84
CA LEU A 89 24.58 0.23 -10.63
C LEU A 89 24.55 -1.08 -11.43
N PRO A 90 25.29 -1.16 -12.55
CA PRO A 90 25.43 -2.39 -13.32
C PRO A 90 26.02 -3.51 -12.45
N LYS A 91 25.52 -4.74 -12.64
CA LYS A 91 26.12 -5.90 -12.00
C LYS A 91 27.49 -6.15 -12.58
N LEU A 92 28.46 -6.36 -11.70
CA LEU A 92 29.82 -6.70 -12.09
C LEU A 92 30.02 -8.22 -12.03
N THR A 93 30.83 -8.72 -12.96
CA THR A 93 31.31 -10.10 -12.97
C THR A 93 32.80 -10.10 -12.63
N THR A 94 33.11 -9.85 -11.36
CA THR A 94 34.46 -9.83 -10.81
C THR A 94 34.68 -11.01 -9.88
N GLU A 95 35.95 -11.37 -9.64
CA GLU A 95 36.32 -12.38 -8.63
C GLU A 95 36.35 -11.81 -7.20
N ASP A 96 36.24 -10.49 -7.08
CA ASP A 96 36.20 -9.76 -5.84
C ASP A 96 34.78 -9.66 -5.26
N TYR A 97 34.66 -9.95 -3.97
CA TYR A 97 33.38 -9.91 -3.25
C TYR A 97 33.40 -8.94 -2.07
N TYR A 98 32.25 -8.31 -1.83
CA TYR A 98 31.96 -7.56 -0.62
C TYR A 98 30.97 -8.34 0.25
N ASN A 99 31.28 -8.51 1.52
CA ASN A 99 30.47 -9.27 2.48
C ASN A 99 29.58 -8.34 3.30
N PHE A 100 28.32 -8.73 3.49
CA PHE A 100 27.34 -8.01 4.30
C PHE A 100 26.41 -9.00 5.00
N VAL A 101 25.64 -8.54 5.99
CA VAL A 101 24.72 -9.39 6.76
C VAL A 101 23.29 -9.18 6.28
N ASP A 102 22.60 -10.28 6.07
CA ASP A 102 21.17 -10.34 5.74
C ASP A 102 20.55 -11.47 6.57
N ASP A 103 19.53 -11.18 7.38
CA ASP A 103 18.88 -12.15 8.27
C ASP A 103 19.85 -13.05 9.08
N LYS A 104 20.87 -12.43 9.70
CA LYS A 104 21.94 -13.10 10.48
C LYS A 104 22.85 -14.03 9.67
N LYS A 105 22.77 -14.02 8.34
CA LYS A 105 23.67 -14.76 7.46
C LYS A 105 24.58 -13.80 6.72
N VAL A 106 25.84 -14.19 6.57
CA VAL A 106 26.77 -13.44 5.72
C VAL A 106 26.46 -13.76 4.26
N LYS A 107 26.20 -12.71 3.49
CA LYS A 107 25.97 -12.72 2.05
C LYS A 107 27.09 -11.95 1.37
N ARG A 108 27.21 -12.15 0.06
CA ARG A 108 28.26 -11.54 -0.74
C ARG A 108 27.73 -11.01 -2.07
N ILE A 109 28.32 -9.92 -2.53
CA ILE A 109 28.05 -9.32 -3.84
C ILE A 109 29.37 -9.07 -4.56
N ALA A 110 29.40 -9.32 -5.88
CA ALA A 110 30.58 -9.06 -6.70
C ALA A 110 30.81 -7.54 -6.83
N VAL A 111 32.03 -7.10 -6.58
CA VAL A 111 32.42 -5.68 -6.59
C VAL A 111 33.80 -5.53 -7.24
N ASN A 112 34.12 -4.31 -7.68
CA ASN A 112 35.50 -3.94 -7.98
C ASN A 112 36.09 -3.09 -6.84
N ALA A 113 37.38 -2.74 -6.94
CA ALA A 113 38.07 -1.93 -5.93
C ALA A 113 37.36 -0.58 -5.64
N LEU A 114 36.88 0.11 -6.68
CA LEU A 114 36.17 1.38 -6.56
C LEU A 114 34.86 1.24 -5.79
N MET A 115 34.03 0.24 -6.13
CA MET A 115 32.77 -0.02 -5.43
C MET A 115 33.00 -0.46 -3.99
N ARG A 116 34.05 -1.26 -3.73
CA ARG A 116 34.45 -1.63 -2.36
C ARG A 116 34.74 -0.38 -1.53
N SER A 117 35.58 0.53 -2.02
CA SER A 117 35.89 1.78 -1.31
C SER A 117 34.63 2.60 -1.06
N LYS A 118 33.79 2.78 -2.09
CA LYS A 118 32.54 3.55 -1.98
C LYS A 118 31.49 2.91 -1.06
N LEU A 119 31.46 1.60 -0.92
CA LEU A 119 30.63 0.89 0.06
C LEU A 119 31.17 1.10 1.47
N SER A 120 32.49 1.04 1.63
CA SER A 120 33.17 1.26 2.92
C SER A 120 33.05 2.70 3.41
N ASN A 121 33.14 3.71 2.53
CA ASN A 121 32.99 5.13 2.90
C ASN A 121 31.52 5.60 2.96
N GLY A 122 30.56 4.71 2.75
CA GLY A 122 29.12 5.01 2.85
C GLY A 122 28.52 5.78 1.68
N SER A 123 29.26 5.99 0.58
CA SER A 123 28.74 6.62 -0.65
C SER A 123 27.82 5.70 -1.46
N LEU A 124 27.97 4.38 -1.30
CA LEU A 124 27.09 3.36 -1.86
C LEU A 124 26.42 2.55 -0.76
N ALA A 125 25.27 1.97 -1.10
CA ALA A 125 24.50 1.10 -0.22
C ALA A 125 24.13 -0.21 -0.92
N VAL A 126 23.93 -1.27 -0.13
CA VAL A 126 23.42 -2.56 -0.61
C VAL A 126 21.95 -2.69 -0.23
N VAL A 127 21.10 -3.02 -1.21
CA VAL A 127 19.66 -3.17 -1.03
C VAL A 127 19.14 -4.51 -1.56
N ALA A 128 18.06 -4.99 -0.95
CA ALA A 128 17.38 -6.21 -1.36
C ALA A 128 16.28 -5.93 -2.39
N LEU A 129 16.39 -6.52 -3.59
CA LEU A 129 15.36 -6.41 -4.63
C LEU A 129 15.11 -7.77 -5.31
N GLY A 130 13.84 -8.18 -5.36
CA GLY A 130 13.41 -9.33 -6.18
C GLY A 130 14.10 -10.67 -5.84
N GLY A 131 14.57 -10.85 -4.60
CA GLY A 131 15.32 -12.03 -4.16
C GLY A 131 16.83 -11.98 -4.43
N GLY A 132 17.33 -10.87 -4.97
CA GLY A 132 18.74 -10.60 -5.14
C GLY A 132 19.18 -9.33 -4.41
N TYR A 133 20.45 -8.98 -4.61
CA TYR A 133 21.10 -7.82 -4.01
C TYR A 133 21.54 -6.87 -5.12
N GLU A 134 21.30 -5.58 -4.90
CA GLU A 134 21.66 -4.50 -5.83
C GLU A 134 22.46 -3.44 -5.07
N VAL A 135 23.34 -2.73 -5.79
CA VAL A 135 24.10 -1.60 -5.24
C VAL A 135 23.52 -0.31 -5.78
N ILE A 136 23.24 0.65 -4.90
CA ILE A 136 22.68 1.96 -5.25
C ILE A 136 23.50 3.09 -4.61
N PRO A 137 23.43 4.32 -5.16
CA PRO A 137 23.96 5.52 -4.53
C PRO A 137 23.31 5.82 -3.18
N ARG A 138 24.07 6.47 -2.29
CA ARG A 138 23.60 6.91 -0.97
C ARG A 138 22.31 7.74 -1.05
N GLU A 139 22.23 8.68 -1.98
CA GLU A 139 21.03 9.53 -2.14
C GLU A 139 19.75 8.73 -2.36
N ALA A 140 19.83 7.66 -3.16
CA ALA A 140 18.71 6.76 -3.39
C ALA A 140 18.43 5.92 -2.15
N ALA A 141 19.47 5.46 -1.45
CA ALA A 141 19.36 4.67 -0.24
C ALA A 141 18.66 5.43 0.90
N VAL A 142 18.98 6.70 1.12
CA VAL A 142 18.33 7.56 2.12
C VAL A 142 16.84 7.71 1.81
N LYS A 143 16.49 7.98 0.55
CA LYS A 143 15.08 8.04 0.11
C LYS A 143 14.34 6.71 0.32
N ILE A 144 15.02 5.58 0.12
CA ILE A 144 14.42 4.26 0.38
C ILE A 144 14.26 4.03 1.88
N GLN A 145 15.23 4.42 2.69
CA GLN A 145 15.21 4.26 4.15
C GLN A 145 14.02 4.97 4.80
N GLU A 146 13.66 6.16 4.33
CA GLU A 146 12.46 6.90 4.79
C GLU A 146 11.14 6.17 4.48
N ARG A 147 11.11 5.36 3.42
CA ARG A 147 9.89 4.71 2.90
C ARG A 147 9.77 3.28 3.42
N ASP A 148 10.81 2.50 3.22
CA ASP A 148 10.91 1.07 3.55
C ASP A 148 12.34 0.75 4.02
N PRO A 149 12.63 0.95 5.33
CA PRO A 149 13.97 0.71 5.87
C PRO A 149 14.39 -0.77 5.80
N GLY A 150 13.43 -1.70 5.73
CA GLY A 150 13.70 -3.13 5.61
C GLY A 150 14.36 -3.53 4.29
N ARG A 151 14.43 -2.61 3.31
CA ARG A 151 15.13 -2.84 2.03
C ARG A 151 16.61 -2.54 2.08
N ILE A 152 17.06 -1.77 3.07
CA ILE A 152 18.46 -1.40 3.24
C ILE A 152 19.17 -2.50 4.04
N LEU A 153 20.13 -3.18 3.41
CA LEU A 153 20.94 -4.20 4.08
C LEU A 153 22.24 -3.62 4.63
N LEU A 154 22.81 -2.67 3.90
CA LEU A 154 24.04 -1.98 4.28
C LEU A 154 23.98 -0.53 3.85
N LEU A 155 24.15 0.37 4.81
CA LEU A 155 24.36 1.79 4.60
C LEU A 155 25.35 2.27 5.67
N ASN A 156 26.62 2.43 5.30
CA ASN A 156 27.63 2.88 6.25
C ASN A 156 27.54 4.39 6.50
N THR A 157 28.12 4.87 7.59
CA THR A 157 28.27 6.30 7.85
C THR A 157 29.10 6.92 6.72
N HIS A 158 28.63 8.04 6.17
CA HIS A 158 29.40 8.72 5.15
C HIS A 158 30.65 9.30 5.78
N VAL A 159 31.80 8.86 5.30
CA VAL A 159 33.07 9.51 5.58
C VAL A 159 33.40 10.25 4.30
N GLU A 160 33.25 11.57 4.33
CA GLU A 160 33.83 12.42 3.29
C GLU A 160 35.34 12.21 3.36
N GLU A 161 35.91 11.67 2.28
CA GLU A 161 37.35 11.80 2.06
C GLU A 161 37.57 13.32 1.93
N ALA A 162 38.26 13.91 2.90
CA ALA A 162 38.56 15.33 2.88
C ALA A 162 39.24 15.65 1.55
N ASP A 163 38.58 16.46 0.72
CA ASP A 163 39.22 17.02 -0.46
C ASP A 163 40.46 17.78 0.03
N GLU A 164 41.64 17.40 -0.46
CA GLU A 164 42.93 17.97 -0.04
C GLU A 164 43.07 19.48 -0.34
N ASP A 165 42.04 20.11 -0.92
CA ASP A 165 41.99 21.52 -1.32
C ASP A 165 40.82 22.31 -0.66
N ASP A 166 40.23 21.84 0.44
CA ASP A 166 39.20 22.60 1.18
C ASP A 166 39.80 23.46 2.32
N PRO A 167 39.90 24.80 2.17
CA PRO A 167 40.38 25.71 3.21
C PRO A 167 39.44 25.84 4.43
N TYR A 168 38.27 25.18 4.46
CA TYR A 168 37.27 25.26 5.54
C TYR A 168 37.12 24.01 6.42
N ALA A 169 37.96 22.99 6.28
CA ALA A 169 37.93 21.76 7.10
C ALA A 169 38.07 21.97 8.63
N ALA A 170 38.42 23.19 9.08
CA ALA A 170 38.58 23.53 10.49
C ALA A 170 37.26 23.80 11.25
N TYR A 171 36.11 23.96 10.57
CA TYR A 171 34.87 24.34 11.26
C TYR A 171 33.96 23.14 11.55
N LYS A 172 34.27 22.41 12.63
CA LYS A 172 33.33 21.43 13.23
C LYS A 172 32.13 22.19 13.80
N ILE A 173 30.94 21.95 13.26
CA ILE A 173 29.67 22.45 13.80
C ILE A 173 29.38 21.66 15.10
N PRO A 174 29.24 22.31 16.27
CA PRO A 174 28.90 21.63 17.52
C PRO A 174 27.44 21.17 17.51
N ASP A 175 27.24 19.90 17.87
CA ASP A 175 25.97 19.19 17.93
C ASP A 175 25.18 19.52 19.22
N ASP A 176 24.84 20.79 19.44
CA ASP A 176 23.96 21.16 20.56
C ASP A 176 23.09 22.38 20.23
N LEU A 177 21.90 22.11 19.69
CA LEU A 177 20.81 23.07 19.57
C LEU A 177 19.47 22.33 19.43
N MET A 178 19.10 21.63 20.50
CA MET A 178 17.70 21.26 20.75
C MET A 178 17.13 22.28 21.73
N TRP A 179 16.30 23.19 21.22
CA TRP A 179 15.38 24.01 22.03
C TRP A 179 14.07 23.27 22.25
#